data_AF-A0A522XVE7-F1
#
_entry.id   AF-A0A522XVE7-F1
#
_cell.length_a   1.000
_cell.length_b   1.000
_cell.length_c   1.000
_cell.angle_alpha   90.00
_cell.angle_beta   90.00
_cell.angle_gamma   90.00
#
_symmetry.space_group_name_H-M   'P 1'
#
loop_
_entity.id
_entity.type
_entity.pdbx_description
1 polymer ?
#
loop_
_entity_poly.entity_id
_entity_poly.type
_entity_poly.pdbx_seq_one_letter_code
_entity_poly.pdbx_strand_id
1 'polypeptide(L)'
;QRGHGEGLATGASEVRRMVAQMEGILDSFTRPLARLDGEVADALADLASRIAGTLVGRAYAQDPTLLADLVRDALDAVGSNSRDVELRLHPDDLGVLMPHLMTLDGVRLTGDTTLARGELRLHSESVRIDGTLDARLRACLHTILDARSTGPNA
;
A
#
# COMPACT_ATOMS: atom_id res chain seq x y z
N GLN A 1 51.19 -38.99 -27.10
CA GLN A 1 49.76 -39.21 -26.74
C GLN A 1 49.38 -38.57 -25.40
N ARG A 2 50.22 -38.63 -24.35
CA ARG A 2 49.96 -37.94 -23.05
C ARG A 2 49.69 -36.43 -23.13
N GLY A 3 50.49 -35.67 -23.90
CA GLY A 3 50.32 -34.22 -24.01
C GLY A 3 49.01 -33.76 -24.66
N HIS A 4 48.33 -34.62 -25.42
CA HIS A 4 47.03 -34.27 -26.02
C HIS A 4 45.89 -34.36 -25.00
N GLY A 5 45.95 -35.35 -24.11
CA GLY A 5 44.98 -35.49 -23.00
C GLY A 5 45.15 -34.42 -21.93
N GLU A 6 46.38 -34.06 -21.58
CA GLU A 6 46.67 -32.94 -20.67
C GLU A 6 46.24 -31.60 -21.27
N GLY A 7 46.47 -31.36 -22.57
CA GLY A 7 46.00 -30.14 -23.25
C GLY A 7 44.47 -30.01 -23.27
N LEU A 8 43.74 -31.10 -23.51
CA LEU A 8 42.27 -31.15 -23.44
C LEU A 8 41.74 -30.88 -22.03
N ALA A 9 42.36 -31.47 -21.01
CA ALA A 9 41.95 -31.29 -19.62
C ALA A 9 42.19 -29.84 -19.13
N THR A 10 43.35 -29.26 -19.47
CA THR A 10 43.68 -27.86 -19.17
C THR A 10 42.76 -26.90 -19.92
N GLY A 11 42.52 -27.11 -21.21
CA GLY A 11 41.59 -26.28 -21.99
C GLY A 11 40.16 -26.33 -21.43
N ALA A 12 39.67 -27.52 -21.05
CA ALA A 12 38.35 -27.66 -20.45
C ALA A 12 38.25 -26.96 -19.07
N SER A 13 39.34 -26.94 -18.30
CA SER A 13 39.44 -26.21 -17.04
C SER A 13 39.37 -24.70 -17.25
N GLU A 14 40.11 -24.16 -18.22
CA GLU A 14 40.10 -22.73 -18.53
C GLU A 14 38.75 -22.25 -19.06
N VAL A 15 38.10 -23.03 -19.93
CA VAL A 15 36.76 -22.73 -20.41
C VAL A 15 35.76 -22.71 -19.25
N ARG A 16 35.78 -23.71 -18.34
CA ARG A 16 34.92 -23.71 -17.16
C ARG A 16 35.13 -22.49 -16.27
N ARG A 17 36.38 -22.09 -16.05
CA ARG A 17 36.72 -20.90 -15.26
C ARG A 17 36.17 -19.63 -15.92
N MET A 18 36.27 -19.52 -17.24
CA MET A 18 35.76 -18.36 -17.98
C MET A 18 34.24 -18.28 -17.95
N VAL A 19 33.54 -19.42 -18.10
CA VAL A 19 32.08 -19.51 -17.97
C VAL A 19 31.64 -19.10 -16.56
N ALA A 20 32.25 -19.64 -15.51
CA ALA A 20 31.91 -19.28 -14.13
C ALA A 20 32.15 -17.79 -13.83
N GLN A 21 33.19 -17.20 -14.43
CA GLN A 21 33.46 -15.77 -14.31
C GLN A 21 32.41 -14.92 -15.04
N MET A 22 31.97 -15.35 -16.23
CA MET A 22 30.89 -14.71 -16.96
C MET A 22 29.55 -14.81 -16.23
N GLU A 23 29.21 -15.98 -15.68
CA GLU A 23 28.01 -16.18 -14.85
C GLU A 23 28.01 -15.27 -13.62
N GLY A 24 29.15 -15.16 -12.92
CA GLY A 24 29.28 -14.24 -11.79
C GLY A 24 29.08 -12.77 -12.16
N ILE A 25 29.56 -12.36 -13.34
CA ILE A 25 29.34 -11.01 -13.86
C ILE A 25 27.85 -10.81 -14.19
N LEU A 26 27.22 -11.74 -14.89
CA LEU A 26 25.80 -11.64 -15.25
C LEU A 26 24.87 -11.61 -14.02
N ASP A 27 25.15 -12.44 -13.00
CA ASP A 27 24.39 -12.41 -11.74
C ASP A 27 24.60 -11.09 -10.99
N SER A 28 25.79 -10.50 -11.08
CA SER A 28 26.08 -9.18 -10.49
C SER A 28 25.36 -8.01 -11.16
N PHE A 29 24.87 -8.17 -12.40
CA PHE A 29 24.01 -7.19 -13.08
C PHE A 29 22.51 -7.44 -12.90
N THR A 30 22.10 -8.70 -12.80
CA THR A 30 20.68 -9.07 -12.71
C THR A 30 20.05 -8.60 -11.39
N ARG A 31 20.78 -8.72 -10.27
CA ARG A 31 20.28 -8.31 -8.95
C ARG A 31 20.10 -6.79 -8.79
N PRO A 32 21.03 -5.92 -9.25
CA PRO A 32 20.81 -4.48 -9.26
C PRO A 32 19.63 -4.04 -10.13
N LEU A 33 19.45 -4.64 -11.30
CA LEU A 33 18.37 -4.29 -12.22
C LEU A 33 16.99 -4.60 -11.61
N ALA A 34 16.81 -5.80 -11.03
CA ALA A 34 15.57 -6.14 -10.34
C ALA A 34 15.26 -5.23 -9.14
N ARG A 35 16.31 -4.73 -8.47
CA ARG A 35 16.16 -3.78 -7.36
C ARG A 35 15.73 -2.40 -7.85
N LEU A 36 16.30 -1.93 -8.96
CA LEU A 36 15.94 -0.67 -9.58
C LEU A 36 14.48 -0.68 -10.05
N ASP A 37 14.01 -1.79 -10.61
CA ASP A 37 12.60 -1.95 -11.00
C ASP A 37 11.67 -1.81 -9.79
N GLY A 38 12.03 -2.41 -8.65
CA GLY A 38 11.31 -2.26 -7.38
C GLY A 38 11.31 -0.81 -6.87
N GLU A 39 12.47 -0.15 -6.86
CA GLU A 39 12.60 1.24 -6.41
C GLU A 39 11.77 2.21 -7.27
N VAL A 40 11.73 2.00 -8.58
CA VAL A 40 10.89 2.80 -9.49
C VAL A 40 9.40 2.54 -9.23
N ALA A 41 9.00 1.28 -9.03
CA ALA A 41 7.62 0.94 -8.72
C ALA A 41 7.16 1.60 -7.41
N ASP A 42 7.98 1.55 -6.36
CA ASP A 42 7.70 2.19 -5.07
C ASP A 42 7.62 3.72 -5.18
N ALA A 43 8.51 4.34 -5.95
CA ALA A 43 8.48 5.79 -6.18
C ALA A 43 7.22 6.23 -6.94
N LEU A 44 6.78 5.45 -7.93
CA LEU A 44 5.54 5.71 -8.67
C LEU A 44 4.30 5.49 -7.80
N ALA A 45 4.31 4.46 -6.95
CA ALA A 45 3.26 4.19 -5.98
C ALA A 45 3.08 5.33 -4.98
N ASP A 46 4.19 5.85 -4.43
CA ASP A 46 4.18 7.00 -3.52
C ASP A 46 3.66 8.26 -4.22
N LEU A 47 4.16 8.56 -5.43
CA LEU A 47 3.69 9.72 -6.20
C LEU A 47 2.19 9.64 -6.49
N ALA A 48 1.71 8.48 -6.97
CA ALA A 48 0.30 8.27 -7.28
C ALA A 48 -0.57 8.44 -6.02
N SER A 49 -0.13 7.90 -4.88
CA SER A 49 -0.83 8.03 -3.60
C SER A 49 -0.90 9.50 -3.15
N ARG A 50 0.19 10.27 -3.27
CA ARG A 50 0.17 11.71 -2.92
C ARG A 50 -0.78 12.52 -3.80
N ILE A 51 -0.79 12.25 -5.11
CA ILE A 51 -1.69 12.91 -6.06
C ILE A 51 -3.15 12.56 -5.71
N ALA A 52 -3.44 11.27 -5.54
CA ALA A 52 -4.78 10.80 -5.21
C ALA A 52 -5.26 11.41 -3.88
N GLY A 53 -4.42 11.46 -2.85
CA GLY A 53 -4.79 12.05 -1.57
C GLY A 53 -5.08 13.55 -1.66
N THR A 54 -4.34 14.28 -2.49
CA THR A 54 -4.61 15.70 -2.75
C THR A 54 -5.97 15.89 -3.42
N LEU A 55 -6.33 15.02 -4.39
CA LEU A 55 -7.61 15.08 -5.09
C LEU A 55 -8.77 14.70 -4.16
N VAL A 56 -8.63 13.63 -3.39
CA VAL A 56 -9.63 13.16 -2.42
C VAL A 56 -9.88 14.22 -1.34
N GLY A 57 -8.83 14.82 -0.78
CA GLY A 57 -8.97 15.89 0.20
C GLY A 57 -9.76 17.09 -0.36
N ARG A 58 -9.52 17.47 -1.63
CA ARG A 58 -10.32 18.50 -2.31
C ARG A 58 -11.76 18.07 -2.53
N ALA A 59 -12.00 16.80 -2.89
CA ALA A 59 -13.34 16.26 -3.09
C ALA A 59 -14.14 16.32 -1.77
N TYR A 60 -13.56 15.93 -0.64
CA TYR A 60 -14.21 16.04 0.66
C TYR A 60 -14.49 17.48 1.09
N ALA A 61 -13.60 18.42 0.75
CA ALA A 61 -13.85 19.83 1.02
C ALA A 61 -15.00 20.41 0.18
N GLN A 62 -15.23 19.87 -1.03
CA GLN A 62 -16.32 20.28 -1.91
C GLN A 62 -17.65 19.59 -1.55
N ASP A 63 -17.58 18.31 -1.19
CA ASP A 63 -18.71 17.48 -0.83
C ASP A 63 -18.41 16.66 0.43
N PRO A 64 -18.79 17.17 1.62
CA PRO A 64 -18.59 16.47 2.88
C PRO A 64 -19.38 15.17 2.99
N THR A 65 -20.39 14.94 2.16
CA THR A 65 -21.20 13.70 2.22
C THR A 65 -20.38 12.47 1.86
N LEU A 66 -19.37 12.62 0.99
CA LEU A 66 -18.42 11.57 0.62
C LEU A 66 -17.61 11.07 1.83
N LEU A 67 -17.23 11.97 2.74
CA LEU A 67 -16.53 11.60 3.96
C LEU A 67 -17.49 10.96 4.98
N ALA A 68 -18.75 11.40 5.00
CA ALA A 68 -19.79 10.75 5.81
C ALA A 68 -20.06 9.31 5.34
N ASP A 69 -20.09 9.07 4.03
CA ASP A 69 -20.21 7.72 3.45
C ASP A 69 -19.04 6.84 3.87
N LEU A 70 -17.80 7.34 3.76
CA LEU A 70 -16.63 6.60 4.21
C LEU A 70 -16.71 6.22 5.70
N VAL A 71 -17.18 7.15 6.55
CA VAL A 71 -17.37 6.87 7.98
C VAL A 71 -18.38 5.76 8.19
N ARG A 72 -19.50 5.76 7.44
CA ARG A 72 -20.50 4.68 7.50
C ARG A 72 -19.91 3.34 7.09
N ASP A 73 -19.18 3.30 5.97
CA ASP A 73 -18.52 2.07 5.50
C ASP A 73 -17.53 1.51 6.55
N ALA A 74 -16.77 2.40 7.21
CA ALA A 74 -15.84 2.00 8.26
C ALA A 74 -16.55 1.45 9.50
N LEU A 75 -17.70 2.02 9.87
CA LEU A 75 -18.53 1.53 10.98
C LEU A 75 -19.17 0.17 10.65
N ASP A 76 -19.67 0.02 9.42
CA ASP A 76 -20.24 -1.24 8.94
C ASP A 76 -19.19 -2.37 8.95
N ALA A 77 -17.94 -2.06 8.60
CA ALA A 77 -16.83 -3.02 8.65
C ALA A 77 -16.51 -3.54 10.07
N VAL A 78 -16.82 -2.76 11.12
CA VAL A 78 -16.65 -3.20 12.52
C VAL A 78 -17.82 -4.03 13.03
N GLY A 79 -18.96 -3.96 12.34
CA GLY A 79 -20.14 -4.77 12.63
C GLY A 79 -20.96 -4.27 13.83
N SER A 80 -22.26 -4.54 13.76
CA SER A 80 -23.29 -4.04 14.68
C SER A 80 -23.18 -4.53 16.14
N ASN A 81 -22.35 -5.55 16.42
CA ASN A 81 -22.19 -6.12 17.77
C ASN A 81 -21.02 -5.53 18.56
N SER A 82 -20.26 -4.62 17.94
CA SER A 82 -19.10 -4.01 18.59
C SER A 82 -19.55 -2.99 19.65
N ARG A 83 -19.05 -3.18 20.88
CA ARG A 83 -19.26 -2.23 21.98
C ARG A 83 -18.13 -1.21 22.01
N ASP A 84 -18.42 -0.07 22.62
CA ASP A 84 -17.44 1.01 22.88
C ASP A 84 -16.71 1.52 21.63
N VAL A 85 -17.44 1.66 20.52
CA VAL A 85 -16.89 2.18 19.27
C VAL A 85 -16.52 3.65 19.43
N GLU A 86 -15.27 3.99 19.15
CA GLU A 86 -14.73 5.34 19.12
C GLU A 86 -14.31 5.69 17.69
N LEU A 87 -14.90 6.75 17.15
CA LEU A 87 -14.50 7.35 15.89
C LEU A 87 -13.74 8.64 16.17
N ARG A 88 -12.50 8.68 15.69
CA ARG A 88 -11.63 9.85 15.70
C ARG A 88 -11.56 10.48 14.33
N LEU A 89 -11.74 11.78 14.27
CA LEU A 89 -11.70 12.61 13.07
C LEU A 89 -10.97 13.91 13.38
N HIS A 90 -10.50 14.62 12.36
CA HIS A 90 -10.05 15.99 12.56
C HIS A 90 -11.21 16.87 13.09
N PRO A 91 -10.99 17.76 14.07
CA PRO A 91 -12.07 18.59 14.65
C PRO A 91 -12.89 19.38 13.62
N ASP A 92 -12.24 19.91 12.58
CA ASP A 92 -12.93 20.65 11.51
C ASP A 92 -13.90 19.75 10.74
N ASP A 93 -13.49 18.52 10.42
CA ASP A 93 -14.35 17.59 9.69
C ASP A 93 -15.44 17.07 10.60
N LEU A 94 -15.15 16.87 11.88
CA LEU A 94 -16.14 16.50 12.88
C LEU A 94 -17.26 17.56 12.95
N GLY A 95 -16.92 18.85 12.93
CA GLY A 95 -17.88 19.94 12.93
C GLY A 95 -18.77 19.96 11.67
N VAL A 96 -18.19 19.73 10.50
CA VAL A 96 -18.91 19.69 9.22
C VAL A 96 -19.80 18.46 9.10
N LEU A 97 -19.31 17.30 9.56
CA LEU A 97 -20.01 16.03 9.44
C LEU A 97 -21.09 15.83 10.50
N MET A 98 -21.10 16.63 11.56
CA MET A 98 -22.00 16.42 12.70
C MET A 98 -23.47 16.23 12.29
N PRO A 99 -24.06 17.02 11.38
CA PRO A 99 -25.44 16.82 10.89
C PRO A 99 -25.66 15.46 10.21
N HIS A 100 -24.63 14.90 9.57
CA HIS A 100 -24.67 13.61 8.87
C HIS A 100 -24.42 12.40 9.80
N LEU A 101 -23.86 12.64 10.99
CA LEU A 101 -23.48 11.61 11.95
C LEU A 101 -24.42 11.52 13.16
N MET A 102 -25.39 12.43 13.29
CA MET A 102 -26.33 12.46 14.44
C MET A 102 -27.18 11.19 14.57
N THR A 103 -27.32 10.41 13.50
CA THR A 103 -28.10 9.16 13.48
C THR A 103 -27.28 7.94 13.91
N LEU A 104 -25.99 8.11 14.23
CA LEU A 104 -25.13 7.02 14.67
C LEU A 104 -25.29 6.81 16.18
N ASP A 105 -26.06 5.77 16.55
CA ASP A 105 -26.19 5.36 17.94
C ASP A 105 -24.98 4.54 18.41
N GLY A 106 -24.51 4.79 19.63
CA GLY A 106 -23.47 3.98 20.27
C GLY A 106 -22.03 4.26 19.83
N VAL A 107 -21.81 5.29 19.00
CA VAL A 107 -20.46 5.71 18.56
C VAL A 107 -20.01 6.94 19.34
N ARG A 108 -18.89 6.85 20.04
CA ARG A 108 -18.22 7.99 20.65
C ARG A 108 -17.42 8.74 19.61
N LEU A 109 -17.80 9.99 19.34
CA LEU A 109 -17.10 10.87 18.41
C LEU A 109 -16.05 11.71 19.15
N THR A 110 -14.80 11.66 18.71
CA THR A 110 -13.69 12.40 19.31
C THR A 110 -12.93 13.20 18.23
N GLY A 111 -12.64 14.47 18.51
CA GLY A 111 -11.73 15.26 17.68
C GLY A 111 -10.26 14.91 17.97
N ASP A 112 -9.46 14.67 16.93
CA ASP A 112 -8.04 14.35 17.01
C ASP A 112 -7.25 15.20 16.02
N THR A 113 -6.44 16.13 16.54
CA THR A 113 -5.63 17.06 15.72
C THR A 113 -4.38 16.40 15.13
N THR A 114 -4.08 15.14 15.50
CA THR A 114 -3.00 14.37 14.88
C THR A 114 -3.41 13.78 13.53
N LEU A 115 -4.71 13.74 13.23
CA LEU A 115 -5.25 13.31 11.93
C LEU A 115 -5.33 14.50 10.98
N ALA A 116 -4.97 14.28 9.71
CA ALA A 116 -5.24 15.28 8.69
C ALA A 116 -6.73 15.30 8.35
N ARG A 117 -7.16 16.39 7.68
CA ARG A 117 -8.53 16.47 7.19
C ARG A 117 -8.82 15.36 6.17
N GLY A 118 -9.99 14.73 6.27
CA GLY A 118 -10.40 13.58 5.45
C GLY A 118 -9.90 12.22 5.96
N GLU A 119 -9.17 12.20 7.07
CA GLU A 119 -8.71 10.99 7.72
C GLU A 119 -9.59 10.63 8.91
N LEU A 120 -9.68 9.33 9.19
CA LEU A 120 -10.42 8.82 10.33
C LEU A 120 -9.67 7.67 10.99
N ARG A 121 -9.91 7.47 12.28
CA ARG A 121 -9.53 6.25 12.98
C ARG A 121 -10.71 5.72 13.74
N LEU A 122 -10.92 4.42 13.63
CA LEU A 122 -11.98 3.75 14.35
C LEU A 122 -11.36 2.74 15.31
N HIS A 123 -11.86 2.73 16.54
CA HIS A 123 -11.45 1.78 17.55
C HIS A 123 -12.65 1.18 18.25
N SER A 124 -12.71 -0.14 18.34
CA SER A 124 -13.59 -0.89 19.22
C SER A 124 -12.77 -1.85 20.08
N GLU A 125 -13.42 -2.58 20.99
CA GLU A 125 -12.77 -3.63 21.78
C GLU A 125 -12.05 -4.68 20.91
N SER A 126 -12.65 -5.03 19.77
CA SER A 126 -12.20 -6.12 18.91
C SER A 126 -11.42 -5.66 17.67
N VAL A 127 -11.58 -4.40 17.24
CA VAL A 127 -11.06 -3.92 15.96
C VAL A 127 -10.42 -2.54 16.09
N ARG A 128 -9.38 -2.31 15.30
CA ARG A 128 -8.83 -0.98 15.05
C ARG A 128 -8.69 -0.78 13.55
N ILE A 129 -9.35 0.24 13.02
CA ILE A 129 -9.25 0.64 11.61
C ILE A 129 -8.43 1.93 11.55
N ASP A 130 -7.34 1.87 10.76
CA ASP A 130 -6.60 3.06 10.37
C ASP A 130 -7.11 3.53 9.00
N GLY A 131 -7.91 4.60 9.02
CA GLY A 131 -8.51 5.21 7.85
C GLY A 131 -7.75 6.44 7.35
N THR A 132 -6.45 6.52 7.63
CA THR A 132 -5.57 7.54 7.03
C THR A 132 -5.59 7.44 5.51
N LEU A 133 -5.39 8.58 4.86
CA LEU A 133 -5.39 8.66 3.40
C LEU A 133 -4.32 7.76 2.80
N ASP A 134 -3.15 7.75 3.43
CA ASP A 134 -2.02 6.90 3.07
C ASP A 134 -2.37 5.41 3.14
N ALA A 135 -2.92 4.93 4.26
CA ALA A 135 -3.30 3.53 4.42
C ALA A 135 -4.34 3.09 3.39
N ARG A 136 -5.38 3.92 3.17
CA ARG A 136 -6.44 3.64 2.20
C ARG A 136 -5.92 3.58 0.77
N LEU A 137 -5.07 4.53 0.37
CA LEU A 137 -4.55 4.59 -0.99
C LEU A 137 -3.56 3.46 -1.28
N ARG A 138 -2.71 3.09 -0.30
CA ARG A 138 -1.86 1.90 -0.43
C ARG A 138 -2.69 0.63 -0.58
N ALA A 139 -3.75 0.47 0.21
CA ALA A 139 -4.64 -0.69 0.09
C ALA A 139 -5.30 -0.76 -1.30
N CYS A 140 -5.84 0.36 -1.80
CA CYS A 140 -6.40 0.43 -3.16
C CYS A 140 -5.35 0.10 -4.23
N LEU A 141 -4.13 0.63 -4.11
CA LEU A 141 -3.05 0.36 -5.05
C LEU A 141 -2.70 -1.13 -5.07
N HIS A 142 -2.58 -1.76 -3.90
CA HIS A 142 -2.30 -3.19 -3.77
C HIS A 142 -3.39 -4.03 -4.46
N THR A 143 -4.67 -3.72 -4.23
CA THR A 143 -5.79 -4.39 -4.88
C THR A 143 -5.73 -4.26 -6.41
N ILE A 144 -5.38 -3.08 -6.93
CA ILE A 144 -5.26 -2.86 -8.39
C ILE A 144 -4.08 -3.65 -8.97
N LEU A 145 -2.94 -3.68 -8.28
CA LEU A 145 -1.75 -4.41 -8.74
C LEU A 145 -1.98 -5.94 -8.72
N ASP A 146 -2.63 -6.47 -7.68
CA ASP A 146 -2.99 -7.89 -7.56
C ASP A 146 -4.03 -8.32 -8.61
N ALA A 147 -5.02 -7.47 -8.88
CA ALA A 147 -6.00 -7.74 -9.92
C ALA A 147 -5.36 -7.87 -11.31
N ARG A 148 -4.21 -7.21 -11.54
CA ARG A 148 -3.46 -7.28 -12.79
C ARG A 148 -2.53 -8.49 -12.87
N SER A 149 -2.03 -9.00 -11.75
CA SER A 149 -1.22 -10.24 -11.73
C SER A 149 -2.07 -11.50 -11.91
N THR A 150 -3.38 -11.42 -11.66
CA THR A 150 -4.34 -12.53 -11.79
C THR A 150 -5.09 -12.55 -13.14
N GLY A 151 -4.61 -11.82 -14.15
CA GLY A 151 -5.18 -11.80 -15.51
C GLY A 151 -5.00 -13.13 -16.29
N PRO A 152 -5.84 -13.40 -17.32
CA PRO A 152 -6.20 -14.75 -17.80
C PRO A 152 -5.16 -15.45 -18.70
N ASN A 153 -3.87 -15.38 -18.36
CA ASN A 153 -2.80 -16.05 -19.14
C ASN A 153 -1.74 -16.71 -18.23
N ALA A 154 -2.20 -17.39 -17.18
CA ALA A 154 -1.44 -18.42 -16.48
C ALA A 154 -2.02 -19.80 -16.80
#